data_AF-A0A397UWB9-F1
#
_entry.id   AF-A0A397UWB9-F1
#
_cell.length_a   1.000
_cell.length_b   1.000
_cell.length_c   1.000
_cell.angle_alpha   90.00
_cell.angle_beta   90.00
_cell.angle_gamma   90.00
#
_symmetry.space_group_name_H-M   'P 1'
#
loop_
_entity.id
_entity.type
_entity.pdbx_description
1 polymer ?
#
loop_
_entity_poly.entity_id
_entity_poly.type
_entity_poly.pdbx_seq_one_letter_code
_entity_poly.pdbx_strand_id
1 'polypeptide(L)'
;MSTKQSSQRAHESDALDGFILVRPVWVDDETVKACKGCETSFTPLRRKHHCRQCGNIFCQECTSKNIALPQLGYLKPERVCSGCFDIAYLIGYVISNDKSTQTHGARGLLDIVERGNEQEISYLINNGGLDALVYLCRATQSCDLHLLGTTALASLAGNESFKSYIIMKGSLPHLYQLILLYYNKTVSETLDLSNTLKFLDSVSSIILNIANVLYYLSTSGSLCQHMLADDTALDAILKLADFQLGTLYDDDSSEDDSLPSYEEIRLRVELARSLAAKTISCLSTYPSHQLLIIEYPLDGLDRLMRLLHSNIYEVRKYAAKSIAYLSLRNDKYKSILIKDGRAELLTSLISLEDEQLLKDNQVAISHACCAMANLATNAESQQLLIHQPLLLSNLCRMVGYFLTDREIQRHVARLLANFALYGK
;
A
#
# COMPACT_ATOMS: atom_id res chain seq x y z
N MET A 1 -29.91 32.23 22.45
CA MET A 1 -30.15 30.91 21.81
C MET A 1 -29.05 30.49 20.81
N SER A 2 -28.19 31.41 20.33
CA SER A 2 -27.13 31.08 19.35
C SER A 2 -25.86 30.43 19.94
N THR A 3 -25.58 30.60 21.24
CA THR A 3 -24.36 30.09 21.91
C THR A 3 -24.44 28.64 22.41
N LYS A 4 -25.64 28.06 22.56
CA LYS A 4 -25.80 26.62 22.92
C LYS A 4 -25.68 25.69 21.72
N GLN A 5 -26.04 26.15 20.52
CA GLN A 5 -25.91 25.37 19.28
C GLN A 5 -24.45 25.27 18.80
N SER A 6 -23.63 26.27 19.09
CA SER A 6 -22.19 26.25 18.75
C SER A 6 -21.38 25.33 19.66
N SER A 7 -21.73 25.21 20.95
CA SER A 7 -21.04 24.31 21.88
C SER A 7 -21.45 22.83 21.72
N GLN A 8 -22.68 22.55 21.28
CA GLN A 8 -23.10 21.18 20.93
C GLN A 8 -22.39 20.66 19.68
N ARG A 9 -22.25 21.48 18.63
CA ARG A 9 -21.51 21.09 17.41
C ARG A 9 -20.04 20.78 17.65
N ALA A 10 -19.38 21.47 18.59
CA ALA A 10 -17.96 21.26 18.90
C ALA A 10 -17.69 20.02 19.76
N HIS A 11 -18.64 19.59 20.59
CA HIS A 11 -18.53 18.33 21.35
C HIS A 11 -18.94 17.09 20.53
N GLU A 12 -19.76 17.26 19.50
CA GLU A 12 -20.27 16.15 18.67
C GLU A 12 -19.37 15.82 17.47
N SER A 13 -18.51 16.75 17.03
CA SER A 13 -17.47 16.47 16.01
C SER A 13 -16.41 15.48 16.50
N ASP A 14 -16.23 15.36 17.81
CA ASP A 14 -15.33 14.38 18.43
C ASP A 14 -15.92 12.96 18.46
N ALA A 15 -17.25 12.81 18.36
CA ALA A 15 -17.93 11.52 18.53
C ALA A 15 -17.85 10.59 17.30
N LEU A 16 -17.52 11.13 16.12
CA LEU A 16 -17.33 10.37 14.88
C LEU A 16 -15.86 10.29 14.46
N ASP A 17 -14.92 10.68 15.34
CA ASP A 17 -13.48 10.80 15.03
C ASP A 17 -13.24 11.48 13.66
N GLY A 18 -13.95 12.57 13.40
CA GLY A 18 -13.83 13.30 12.14
C GLY A 18 -14.35 12.58 10.88
N PHE A 19 -15.09 11.47 10.99
CA PHE A 19 -15.78 10.83 9.85
C PHE A 19 -17.04 11.62 9.45
N ILE A 20 -16.79 12.76 8.80
CA ILE A 20 -17.83 13.64 8.25
C ILE A 20 -17.61 13.78 6.75
N LEU A 21 -18.61 13.39 5.98
CA LEU A 21 -18.65 13.48 4.53
C LEU A 21 -19.33 14.77 4.08
N VAL A 22 -18.94 15.23 2.89
CA VAL A 22 -19.57 16.38 2.25
C VAL A 22 -20.97 15.98 1.77
N ARG A 23 -21.95 16.84 2.08
CA ARG A 23 -23.34 16.64 1.62
C ARG A 23 -23.41 16.71 0.10
N PRO A 24 -24.24 15.87 -0.54
CA PRO A 24 -24.45 15.95 -1.98
C PRO A 24 -25.10 17.28 -2.35
N VAL A 25 -24.73 17.82 -3.51
CA VAL A 25 -25.48 18.90 -4.12
C VAL A 25 -26.82 18.35 -4.60
N TRP A 26 -27.91 19.01 -4.23
CA TRP A 26 -29.24 18.61 -4.68
C TRP A 26 -29.44 19.00 -6.13
N VAL A 27 -29.97 18.06 -6.91
CA VAL A 27 -30.36 18.32 -8.29
C VAL A 27 -31.53 19.29 -8.29
N ASP A 28 -31.50 20.26 -9.20
CA ASP A 28 -32.58 21.23 -9.36
C ASP A 28 -33.86 20.53 -9.86
N ASP A 29 -34.97 20.78 -9.16
CA ASP A 29 -36.29 20.25 -9.50
C ASP A 29 -36.64 20.54 -10.96
N GLU A 30 -36.36 21.72 -11.47
CA GLU A 30 -36.76 22.12 -12.83
C GLU A 30 -36.10 21.25 -13.92
N THR A 31 -34.91 20.73 -13.64
CA THR A 31 -34.13 19.93 -14.59
C THR A 31 -34.56 18.47 -14.69
N VAL A 32 -35.34 17.96 -13.72
CA VAL A 32 -35.69 16.54 -13.65
C VAL A 32 -37.14 16.31 -14.08
N LYS A 33 -37.33 15.51 -15.15
CA LYS A 33 -38.65 15.18 -15.70
C LYS A 33 -39.21 13.83 -15.23
N ALA A 34 -38.35 12.92 -14.79
CA ALA A 34 -38.72 11.57 -14.38
C ALA A 34 -37.96 11.11 -13.13
N CYS A 35 -38.54 10.17 -12.39
CA CYS A 35 -37.93 9.60 -11.18
C CYS A 35 -36.60 8.93 -11.52
N LYS A 36 -35.52 9.24 -10.78
CA LYS A 36 -34.21 8.60 -10.99
C LYS A 36 -34.20 7.09 -10.69
N GLY A 37 -35.16 6.60 -9.90
CA GLY A 37 -35.24 5.19 -9.50
C GLY A 37 -36.08 4.32 -10.43
N CYS A 38 -37.28 4.76 -10.82
CA CYS A 38 -38.22 3.97 -11.63
C CYS A 38 -38.46 4.55 -13.03
N GLU A 39 -37.78 5.65 -13.38
CA GLU A 39 -37.82 6.31 -14.69
C GLU A 39 -39.21 6.83 -15.14
N THR A 40 -40.21 6.76 -14.27
CA THR A 40 -41.56 7.27 -14.54
C THR A 40 -41.60 8.79 -14.42
N SER A 41 -42.19 9.45 -15.41
CA SER A 41 -42.37 10.91 -15.47
C SER A 41 -43.13 11.46 -14.25
N PHE A 42 -42.69 12.62 -13.78
CA PHE A 42 -43.39 13.37 -12.75
C PHE A 42 -44.63 14.08 -13.30
N THR A 43 -45.63 14.26 -12.45
CA THR A 43 -46.90 14.94 -12.76
C THR A 43 -47.33 15.78 -11.56
N PRO A 44 -48.34 16.66 -11.67
CA PRO A 44 -48.83 17.41 -10.50
C PRO A 44 -49.26 16.54 -9.30
N LEU A 45 -49.66 15.29 -9.55
CA LEU A 45 -50.02 14.31 -8.52
C LEU A 45 -48.84 13.44 -8.07
N ARG A 46 -47.82 13.26 -8.92
CA ARG A 46 -46.59 12.53 -8.61
C ARG A 46 -45.47 13.52 -8.31
N ARG A 47 -45.32 13.87 -7.03
CA ARG A 47 -44.38 14.89 -6.55
C ARG A 47 -42.93 14.39 -6.51
N LYS A 48 -42.02 15.35 -6.61
CA LYS A 48 -40.55 15.16 -6.55
C LYS A 48 -40.08 15.14 -5.09
N HIS A 49 -39.11 14.27 -4.80
CA HIS A 49 -38.48 14.16 -3.49
C HIS A 49 -36.98 13.93 -3.60
N HIS A 50 -36.17 14.75 -2.93
CA HIS A 50 -34.73 14.54 -2.84
C HIS A 50 -34.35 13.44 -1.86
N CYS A 51 -33.43 12.58 -2.28
CA CYS A 51 -32.68 11.71 -1.38
C CYS A 51 -31.60 12.54 -0.66
N ARG A 52 -31.57 12.50 0.68
CA ARG A 52 -30.58 13.27 1.45
C ARG A 52 -29.15 12.75 1.33
N GLN A 53 -28.98 11.47 0.93
CA GLN A 53 -27.67 10.83 0.76
C GLN A 53 -27.03 11.12 -0.60
N CYS A 54 -27.80 11.06 -1.71
CA CYS A 54 -27.24 11.22 -3.06
C CYS A 54 -27.68 12.50 -3.80
N GLY A 55 -28.61 13.29 -3.24
CA GLY A 55 -29.07 14.56 -3.82
C GLY A 55 -29.98 14.43 -5.06
N ASN A 56 -30.17 13.22 -5.59
CA ASN A 56 -31.05 12.97 -6.73
C ASN A 56 -32.55 13.03 -6.36
N ILE A 57 -33.40 13.16 -7.38
CA ILE A 57 -34.85 13.30 -7.26
C ILE A 57 -35.58 11.99 -7.59
N PHE A 58 -36.54 11.64 -6.74
CA PHE A 58 -37.32 10.41 -6.81
C PHE A 58 -38.81 10.66 -6.53
N CYS A 59 -39.64 9.66 -6.77
CA CYS A 59 -41.02 9.62 -6.31
C CYS A 59 -41.13 9.12 -4.85
N GLN A 60 -42.34 9.21 -4.28
CA GLN A 60 -42.63 8.75 -2.93
C GLN A 60 -42.32 7.25 -2.75
N GLU A 61 -42.65 6.41 -3.73
CA GLU A 61 -42.44 4.96 -3.63
C GLU A 61 -40.95 4.58 -3.61
N CYS A 62 -40.13 5.25 -4.45
CA CYS A 62 -38.68 5.04 -4.50
C CYS A 62 -37.92 5.64 -3.30
N THR A 63 -38.60 6.41 -2.44
CA THR A 63 -38.03 7.04 -1.24
C THR A 63 -38.90 6.82 -0.01
N SER A 64 -39.44 5.61 0.13
CA SER A 64 -40.39 5.25 1.20
C SER A 64 -39.74 5.06 2.58
N LYS A 65 -38.40 5.06 2.65
CA LYS A 65 -37.64 4.82 3.88
C LYS A 65 -36.92 6.08 4.37
N ASN A 66 -36.75 6.16 5.69
CA ASN A 66 -35.93 7.17 6.35
C ASN A 66 -34.84 6.50 7.19
N ILE A 67 -33.65 7.10 7.22
CA ILE A 67 -32.52 6.64 8.04
C ILE A 67 -31.68 7.83 8.50
N ALA A 68 -31.06 7.74 9.69
CA ALA A 68 -30.13 8.76 10.13
C ALA A 68 -28.86 8.71 9.25
N LEU A 69 -28.30 9.89 8.95
CA LEU A 69 -27.07 10.04 8.15
C LEU A 69 -26.06 10.86 8.96
N PRO A 70 -25.57 10.33 10.10
CA PRO A 70 -24.64 11.05 10.98
C PRO A 70 -23.35 11.45 10.26
N GLN A 71 -22.87 10.65 9.31
CA GLN A 71 -21.74 10.99 8.43
C GLN A 71 -22.00 12.23 7.56
N LEU A 72 -23.26 12.63 7.36
CA LEU A 72 -23.65 13.89 6.70
C LEU A 72 -24.16 14.95 7.68
N GLY A 73 -24.04 14.71 8.99
CA GLY A 73 -24.55 15.57 10.05
C GLY A 73 -26.08 15.58 10.19
N TYR A 74 -26.77 14.56 9.70
CA TYR A 74 -28.21 14.37 9.93
C TYR A 74 -28.43 13.31 11.02
N LEU A 75 -28.58 13.77 12.27
CA LEU A 75 -28.75 12.89 13.43
C LEU A 75 -30.15 12.29 13.54
N LYS A 76 -31.14 12.89 12.88
CA LYS A 76 -32.51 12.37 12.82
C LYS A 76 -32.73 11.62 11.50
N PRO A 77 -33.67 10.65 11.45
CA PRO A 77 -33.96 9.91 10.22
C PRO A 77 -34.43 10.81 9.08
N GLU A 78 -33.65 10.83 8.01
CA GLU A 78 -33.92 11.59 6.79
C GLU A 78 -34.33 10.67 5.65
N ARG A 79 -35.11 11.22 4.72
CA ARG A 79 -35.60 10.48 3.54
C ARG A 79 -34.44 10.09 2.62
N VAL A 80 -34.39 8.82 2.26
CA VAL A 80 -33.41 8.30 1.30
C VAL A 80 -34.09 7.43 0.25
N CYS A 81 -33.46 7.31 -0.92
CA CYS A 81 -33.93 6.33 -1.90
C CYS A 81 -33.55 4.91 -1.47
N SER A 82 -34.21 3.90 -2.04
CA SER A 82 -34.00 2.50 -1.66
C SER A 82 -32.52 2.09 -1.72
N GLY A 83 -31.81 2.42 -2.80
CA GLY A 83 -30.38 2.08 -2.92
C GLY A 83 -29.49 2.78 -1.89
N CYS A 84 -29.74 4.06 -1.59
CA CYS A 84 -28.98 4.79 -0.58
C CYS A 84 -29.28 4.28 0.83
N PHE A 85 -30.48 3.73 1.08
CA PHE A 85 -30.84 3.19 2.38
C PHE A 85 -29.92 2.04 2.77
N ASP A 86 -29.66 1.11 1.84
CA ASP A 86 -28.87 -0.10 2.13
C ASP A 86 -27.41 0.27 2.42
N ILE A 87 -26.81 1.16 1.63
CA ILE A 87 -25.44 1.67 1.88
C ILE A 87 -25.38 2.49 3.18
N ALA A 88 -26.32 3.41 3.40
CA ALA A 88 -26.34 4.23 4.61
C ALA A 88 -26.52 3.39 5.88
N TYR A 89 -27.28 2.30 5.81
CA TYR A 89 -27.44 1.36 6.90
C TYR A 89 -26.12 0.68 7.26
N LEU A 90 -25.39 0.17 6.26
CA LEU A 90 -24.07 -0.43 6.48
C LEU A 90 -23.04 0.57 7.03
N ILE A 91 -23.05 1.80 6.52
CA ILE A 91 -22.20 2.89 7.06
C ILE A 91 -22.55 3.17 8.52
N GLY A 92 -23.84 3.26 8.86
CA GLY A 92 -24.31 3.43 10.23
C GLY A 92 -23.84 2.33 11.17
N TYR A 93 -23.69 1.11 10.66
CA TYR A 93 -23.16 -0.02 11.41
C TYR A 93 -21.65 0.11 11.61
N VAL A 94 -20.90 0.49 10.57
CA VAL A 94 -19.44 0.71 10.62
C VAL A 94 -19.04 1.77 11.65
N ILE A 95 -19.84 2.82 11.82
CA ILE A 95 -19.56 3.90 12.78
C ILE A 95 -20.17 3.66 14.16
N SER A 96 -20.80 2.50 14.39
CA SER A 96 -21.33 2.13 15.70
C SER A 96 -20.21 1.99 16.72
N ASN A 97 -20.52 2.20 18.01
CA ASN A 97 -19.57 1.94 19.10
C ASN A 97 -19.42 0.44 19.42
N ASP A 98 -20.31 -0.41 18.92
CA ASP A 98 -20.26 -1.86 19.16
C ASP A 98 -19.45 -2.60 18.09
N LYS A 99 -18.38 -3.28 18.50
CA LYS A 99 -17.46 -3.99 17.59
C LYS A 99 -18.17 -5.04 16.72
N SER A 100 -19.17 -5.75 17.24
CA SER A 100 -19.88 -6.79 16.49
C SER A 100 -20.71 -6.19 15.36
N THR A 101 -21.36 -5.06 15.64
CA THR A 101 -22.13 -4.25 14.70
C THR A 101 -21.23 -3.65 13.63
N GLN A 102 -20.07 -3.09 14.03
CA GLN A 102 -19.06 -2.59 13.09
C GLN A 102 -18.61 -3.67 12.12
N THR A 103 -18.31 -4.87 12.64
CA THR A 103 -17.87 -6.02 11.84
C THR A 103 -18.95 -6.42 10.83
N HIS A 104 -20.22 -6.43 11.24
CA HIS A 104 -21.33 -6.74 10.33
C HIS A 104 -21.46 -5.71 9.20
N GLY A 105 -21.42 -4.42 9.53
CA GLY A 105 -21.45 -3.34 8.53
C GLY A 105 -20.27 -3.42 7.55
N ALA A 106 -19.06 -3.63 8.08
CA ALA A 106 -17.84 -3.77 7.29
C ALA A 106 -17.90 -4.97 6.34
N ARG A 107 -18.38 -6.13 6.79
CA ARG A 107 -18.57 -7.32 5.95
C ARG A 107 -19.58 -7.08 4.84
N GLY A 108 -20.69 -6.38 5.14
CA GLY A 108 -21.68 -6.04 4.12
C GLY A 108 -21.11 -5.12 3.03
N LEU A 109 -20.29 -4.14 3.39
CA LEU A 109 -19.60 -3.28 2.41
C LEU A 109 -18.57 -4.07 1.59
N LEU A 110 -17.81 -4.96 2.24
CA LEU A 110 -16.84 -5.81 1.57
C LEU A 110 -17.51 -6.77 0.57
N ASP A 111 -18.65 -7.38 0.92
CA ASP A 111 -19.38 -8.28 0.03
C ASP A 111 -19.79 -7.58 -1.28
N ILE A 112 -20.22 -6.32 -1.19
CA ILE A 112 -20.53 -5.49 -2.38
C ILE A 112 -19.27 -5.23 -3.21
N VAL A 113 -18.11 -4.99 -2.56
CA VAL A 113 -16.84 -4.77 -3.27
C VAL A 113 -16.35 -6.03 -3.99
N GLU A 114 -16.49 -7.21 -3.37
CA GLU A 114 -15.96 -8.47 -3.93
C GLU A 114 -16.88 -9.11 -4.97
N ARG A 115 -18.20 -8.94 -4.82
CA ARG A 115 -19.21 -9.61 -5.66
C ARG A 115 -19.97 -8.68 -6.59
N GLY A 116 -19.93 -7.38 -6.31
CA GLY A 116 -20.64 -6.38 -7.09
C GLY A 116 -20.02 -6.17 -8.46
N ASN A 117 -20.85 -5.79 -9.42
CA ASN A 117 -20.37 -5.31 -10.71
C ASN A 117 -19.84 -3.87 -10.60
N GLU A 118 -19.23 -3.36 -11.67
CA GLU A 118 -18.61 -2.03 -11.68
C GLU A 118 -19.59 -0.89 -11.33
N GLN A 119 -20.87 -1.01 -11.71
CA GLN A 119 -21.89 -0.01 -11.39
C GLN A 119 -22.27 -0.03 -9.91
N GLU A 120 -22.39 -1.21 -9.32
CA GLU A 120 -22.69 -1.39 -7.89
C GLU A 120 -21.54 -0.87 -7.02
N ILE A 121 -20.30 -1.17 -7.39
CA ILE A 121 -19.11 -0.66 -6.70
C ILE A 121 -19.02 0.87 -6.85
N SER A 122 -19.23 1.39 -8.06
CA SER A 122 -19.28 2.85 -8.29
C SER A 122 -20.37 3.51 -7.44
N TYR A 123 -21.53 2.86 -7.31
CA TYR A 123 -22.61 3.35 -6.47
C TYR A 123 -22.21 3.36 -4.99
N LEU A 124 -21.58 2.29 -4.49
CA LEU A 124 -21.05 2.21 -3.13
C LEU A 124 -20.06 3.34 -2.84
N ILE A 125 -19.10 3.56 -3.74
CA ILE A 125 -18.06 4.61 -3.60
C ILE A 125 -18.71 6.01 -3.56
N ASN A 126 -19.61 6.30 -4.50
CA ASN A 126 -20.27 7.60 -4.60
C ASN A 126 -21.20 7.91 -3.40
N ASN A 127 -21.62 6.89 -2.66
CA ASN A 127 -22.49 7.02 -1.49
C ASN A 127 -21.74 6.85 -0.17
N GLY A 128 -20.40 6.95 -0.14
CA GLY A 128 -19.61 7.00 1.09
C GLY A 128 -19.18 5.64 1.65
N GLY A 129 -19.44 4.54 0.93
CA GLY A 129 -19.05 3.20 1.39
C GLY A 129 -17.54 3.00 1.42
N LEU A 130 -16.81 3.53 0.42
CA LEU A 130 -15.35 3.51 0.44
C LEU A 130 -14.79 4.37 1.58
N ASP A 131 -15.37 5.54 1.82
CA ASP A 131 -14.97 6.40 2.94
C ASP A 131 -15.12 5.66 4.29
N ALA A 132 -16.19 4.88 4.46
CA ALA A 132 -16.40 4.06 5.66
C ALA A 132 -15.36 2.92 5.79
N LEU A 133 -14.96 2.29 4.68
CA LEU A 133 -13.89 1.28 4.67
C LEU A 133 -12.52 1.89 5.01
N VAL A 134 -12.25 3.12 4.53
CA VAL A 134 -11.03 3.87 4.90
C VAL A 134 -11.06 4.26 6.38
N TYR A 135 -12.22 4.67 6.89
CA TYR A 135 -12.40 4.98 8.32
C TYR A 135 -12.03 3.80 9.22
N LEU A 136 -12.38 2.56 8.83
CA LEU A 136 -11.99 1.37 9.59
C LEU A 136 -10.47 1.23 9.73
N CYS A 137 -9.72 1.58 8.69
CA CYS A 137 -8.25 1.54 8.69
C CYS A 137 -7.62 2.62 9.59
N ARG A 138 -8.37 3.68 9.91
CA ARG A 138 -7.91 4.81 10.72
C ARG A 138 -8.23 4.65 12.20
N ALA A 139 -9.52 4.49 12.51
CA ALA A 139 -10.07 4.87 13.81
C ALA A 139 -10.15 3.70 14.80
N THR A 140 -10.01 2.46 14.31
CA THR A 140 -10.23 1.27 15.13
C THR A 140 -8.93 0.77 15.72
N GLN A 141 -8.99 0.13 16.89
CA GLN A 141 -7.85 -0.62 17.44
C GLN A 141 -7.98 -2.12 17.15
N SER A 142 -8.83 -2.48 16.19
CA SER A 142 -9.25 -3.86 15.95
C SER A 142 -8.60 -4.44 14.71
N CYS A 143 -7.79 -5.47 14.91
CA CYS A 143 -7.15 -6.21 13.81
C CYS A 143 -8.18 -6.73 12.79
N ASP A 144 -9.31 -7.28 13.26
CA ASP A 144 -10.37 -7.79 12.38
C ASP A 144 -10.95 -6.71 11.46
N LEU A 145 -11.05 -5.46 11.94
CA LEU A 145 -11.63 -4.34 11.19
C LEU A 145 -10.61 -3.77 10.20
N HIS A 146 -9.34 -3.70 10.59
CA HIS A 146 -8.24 -3.39 9.67
C HIS A 146 -8.16 -4.41 8.54
N LEU A 147 -8.33 -5.70 8.84
CA LEU A 147 -8.36 -6.75 7.82
C LEU A 147 -9.51 -6.52 6.83
N LEU A 148 -10.73 -6.29 7.29
CA LEU A 148 -11.87 -6.04 6.40
C LEU A 148 -11.67 -4.80 5.51
N GLY A 149 -11.21 -3.69 6.10
CA GLY A 149 -10.94 -2.46 5.36
C GLY A 149 -9.84 -2.63 4.31
N THR A 150 -8.72 -3.26 4.68
CA THR A 150 -7.59 -3.48 3.77
C THR A 150 -7.91 -4.50 2.68
N THR A 151 -8.69 -5.55 2.97
CA THR A 151 -9.16 -6.50 1.94
C THR A 151 -10.01 -5.78 0.90
N ALA A 152 -10.96 -4.93 1.32
CA ALA A 152 -11.78 -4.17 0.39
C ALA A 152 -10.94 -3.24 -0.49
N LEU A 153 -9.96 -2.53 0.11
CA LEU A 153 -9.05 -1.65 -0.62
C LEU A 153 -8.17 -2.42 -1.62
N ALA A 154 -7.68 -3.61 -1.25
CA ALA A 154 -6.90 -4.46 -2.13
C ALA A 154 -7.72 -4.96 -3.33
N SER A 155 -8.96 -5.40 -3.10
CA SER A 155 -9.90 -5.80 -4.15
C SER A 155 -10.19 -4.65 -5.12
N LEU A 156 -10.42 -3.44 -4.61
CA LEU A 156 -10.60 -2.24 -5.44
C LEU A 156 -9.33 -1.87 -6.22
N ALA A 157 -8.15 -1.97 -5.60
CA ALA A 157 -6.89 -1.61 -6.22
C ALA A 157 -6.52 -2.53 -7.40
N GLY A 158 -7.00 -3.78 -7.38
CA GLY A 158 -6.86 -4.72 -8.50
C GLY A 158 -7.65 -4.32 -9.75
N ASN A 159 -8.55 -3.34 -9.67
CA ASN A 159 -9.38 -2.86 -10.78
C ASN A 159 -8.98 -1.42 -11.17
N GLU A 160 -8.55 -1.23 -12.43
CA GLU A 160 -8.13 0.08 -12.96
C GLU A 160 -9.15 1.20 -12.74
N SER A 161 -10.45 0.90 -12.84
CA SER A 161 -11.52 1.89 -12.69
C SER A 161 -11.58 2.52 -11.29
N PHE A 162 -11.07 1.83 -10.26
CA PHE A 162 -11.24 2.23 -8.86
C PHE A 162 -9.99 2.77 -8.18
N LYS A 163 -8.82 2.63 -8.80
CA LYS A 163 -7.53 3.05 -8.22
C LYS A 163 -7.48 4.54 -7.84
N SER A 164 -8.00 5.41 -8.70
CA SER A 164 -8.03 6.86 -8.43
C SER A 164 -8.90 7.19 -7.21
N TYR A 165 -9.99 6.47 -6.98
CA TYR A 165 -10.86 6.69 -5.83
C TYR A 165 -10.16 6.35 -4.51
N ILE A 166 -9.32 5.31 -4.47
CA ILE A 166 -8.53 4.96 -3.27
C ILE A 166 -7.67 6.13 -2.82
N ILE A 167 -7.06 6.85 -3.78
CA ILE A 167 -6.24 8.04 -3.53
C ILE A 167 -7.13 9.22 -3.14
N MET A 168 -8.17 9.51 -3.92
CA MET A 168 -9.05 10.67 -3.69
C MET A 168 -9.77 10.61 -2.33
N LYS A 169 -10.01 9.40 -1.81
CA LYS A 169 -10.60 9.17 -0.49
C LYS A 169 -9.58 9.17 0.67
N GLY A 170 -8.31 9.43 0.39
CA GLY A 170 -7.28 9.60 1.42
C GLY A 170 -6.88 8.30 2.12
N SER A 171 -6.95 7.15 1.42
CA SER A 171 -6.61 5.86 2.03
C SER A 171 -5.13 5.75 2.43
N LEU A 172 -4.23 6.32 1.62
CA LEU A 172 -2.79 6.06 1.71
C LEU A 172 -2.15 6.36 3.07
N PRO A 173 -2.35 7.54 3.70
CA PRO A 173 -1.77 7.82 5.01
C PRO A 173 -2.14 6.80 6.08
N HIS A 174 -3.37 6.29 6.04
CA HIS A 174 -3.87 5.29 6.99
C HIS A 174 -3.25 3.92 6.74
N LEU A 175 -3.05 3.53 5.48
CA LEU A 175 -2.34 2.29 5.15
C LEU A 175 -0.86 2.35 5.59
N TYR A 176 -0.21 3.50 5.46
CA TYR A 176 1.14 3.70 5.99
C TYR A 176 1.18 3.56 7.50
N GLN A 177 0.23 4.19 8.21
CA GLN A 177 0.11 4.08 9.67
C GLN A 177 -0.10 2.63 10.11
N LEU A 178 -0.91 1.84 9.39
CA LEU A 178 -1.09 0.42 9.70
C LEU A 178 0.19 -0.39 9.52
N ILE A 179 0.97 -0.14 8.46
CA ILE A 179 2.29 -0.77 8.29
C ILE A 179 3.15 -0.48 9.53
N LEU A 180 3.27 0.80 9.91
CA LEU A 180 4.10 1.21 11.04
C LEU A 180 3.60 0.62 12.37
N LEU A 181 2.28 0.60 12.60
CA LEU A 181 1.65 0.02 13.77
C LEU A 181 2.02 -1.46 13.91
N TYR A 182 1.81 -2.24 12.86
CA TYR A 182 2.04 -3.68 12.91
C TYR A 182 3.52 -4.04 12.87
N TYR A 183 4.36 -3.25 12.19
CA TYR A 183 5.81 -3.40 12.21
C TYR A 183 6.35 -3.27 13.65
N ASN A 184 5.84 -2.33 14.43
CA ASN A 184 6.26 -2.16 15.82
C ASN A 184 5.70 -3.24 16.75
N LYS A 185 4.43 -3.65 16.55
CA LYS A 185 3.80 -4.69 17.39
C LYS A 185 4.47 -6.05 17.25
N THR A 186 4.80 -6.48 16.04
CA THR A 186 5.44 -7.79 15.81
C THR A 186 6.87 -7.86 16.32
N VAL A 187 7.53 -6.71 16.47
CA VAL A 187 8.90 -6.63 17.02
C VAL A 187 8.91 -6.58 18.56
N SER A 188 7.83 -6.11 19.20
CA SER A 188 7.84 -5.74 20.62
C SER A 188 7.08 -6.70 21.56
N GLU A 189 6.29 -7.66 21.07
CA GLU A 189 5.38 -8.45 21.91
C GLU A 189 5.80 -9.92 22.06
N THR A 190 6.04 -10.33 23.30
CA THR A 190 6.00 -11.74 23.75
C THR A 190 4.60 -12.03 24.30
N LEU A 191 3.79 -12.85 23.63
CA LEU A 191 2.41 -13.14 24.00
C LEU A 191 2.06 -14.63 23.89
N ASP A 192 0.95 -15.00 24.55
CA ASP A 192 0.30 -16.32 24.55
C ASP A 192 0.02 -16.84 23.13
N LEU A 193 0.31 -18.13 22.89
CA LEU A 193 0.55 -18.71 21.58
C LEU A 193 -0.67 -18.76 20.65
N SER A 194 -1.83 -19.23 21.14
CA SER A 194 -3.04 -19.37 20.30
C SER A 194 -3.58 -18.01 19.85
N ASN A 195 -3.57 -17.03 20.77
CA ASN A 195 -3.90 -15.64 20.45
C ASN A 195 -2.86 -15.01 19.50
N THR A 196 -1.60 -15.43 19.60
CA THR A 196 -0.52 -14.98 18.73
C THR A 196 -0.70 -15.49 17.29
N LEU A 197 -1.00 -16.76 17.06
CA LEU A 197 -1.13 -17.29 15.69
C LEU A 197 -2.28 -16.62 14.92
N LYS A 198 -3.46 -16.48 15.54
CA LYS A 198 -4.60 -15.76 14.92
C LYS A 198 -4.30 -14.29 14.65
N PHE A 199 -3.56 -13.65 15.56
CA PHE A 199 -3.09 -12.28 15.36
C PHE A 199 -2.13 -12.20 14.17
N LEU A 200 -1.12 -13.07 14.11
CA LEU A 200 -0.14 -13.11 13.01
C LEU A 200 -0.79 -13.44 11.67
N ASP A 201 -1.79 -14.33 11.65
CA ASP A 201 -2.59 -14.62 10.45
C ASP A 201 -3.27 -13.35 9.92
N SER A 202 -3.97 -12.63 10.80
CA SER A 202 -4.64 -11.38 10.46
C SER A 202 -3.65 -10.31 9.99
N VAL A 203 -2.52 -10.16 10.69
CA VAL A 203 -1.46 -9.19 10.36
C VAL A 203 -0.82 -9.51 9.01
N SER A 204 -0.48 -10.79 8.76
CA SER A 204 0.11 -11.20 7.48
C SER A 204 -0.80 -10.86 6.29
N SER A 205 -2.12 -11.04 6.47
CA SER A 205 -3.13 -10.71 5.48
C SER A 205 -3.29 -9.20 5.29
N ILE A 206 -3.36 -8.42 6.38
CA ILE A 206 -3.40 -6.94 6.34
C ILE A 206 -2.19 -6.40 5.58
N ILE A 207 -1.00 -6.87 5.94
CA ILE A 207 0.27 -6.40 5.37
C ILE A 207 0.38 -6.77 3.89
N LEU A 208 -0.05 -7.98 3.50
CA LEU A 208 -0.14 -8.38 2.10
C LEU A 208 -1.15 -7.55 1.31
N ASN A 209 -2.34 -7.29 1.87
CA ASN A 209 -3.36 -6.44 1.26
C ASN A 209 -2.83 -5.03 1.00
N ILE A 210 -2.17 -4.42 2.00
CA ILE A 210 -1.56 -3.10 1.85
C ILE A 210 -0.47 -3.15 0.76
N ALA A 211 0.40 -4.17 0.76
CA ALA A 211 1.44 -4.33 -0.25
C ALA A 211 0.87 -4.41 -1.68
N ASN A 212 -0.25 -5.13 -1.87
CA ASN A 212 -0.98 -5.19 -3.13
C ASN A 212 -1.49 -3.81 -3.57
N VAL A 213 -2.15 -3.06 -2.67
CA VAL A 213 -2.63 -1.71 -2.96
C VAL A 213 -1.49 -0.81 -3.43
N LEU A 214 -0.39 -0.78 -2.68
CA LEU A 214 0.77 0.06 -3.01
C LEU A 214 1.40 -0.34 -4.34
N TYR A 215 1.55 -1.65 -4.60
CA TYR A 215 2.10 -2.14 -5.85
C TYR A 215 1.19 -1.78 -7.05
N TYR A 216 -0.11 -2.05 -6.97
CA TYR A 216 -1.05 -1.73 -8.05
C TYR A 216 -1.09 -0.23 -8.35
N LEU A 217 -1.03 0.62 -7.33
CA LEU A 217 -0.95 2.08 -7.52
C LEU A 217 0.40 2.50 -8.13
N SER A 218 1.52 1.85 -7.76
CA SER A 218 2.84 2.17 -8.31
C SER A 218 3.03 1.80 -9.78
N THR A 219 2.25 0.84 -10.28
CA THR A 219 2.24 0.45 -11.71
C THR A 219 1.21 1.21 -12.54
N SER A 220 0.45 2.10 -11.90
CA SER A 220 -0.59 2.91 -12.54
C SER A 220 -0.06 4.24 -13.05
N GLY A 221 -0.95 5.06 -13.63
CA GLY A 221 -0.60 6.37 -14.17
C GLY A 221 0.14 7.29 -13.20
N SER A 222 0.81 8.32 -13.74
CA SER A 222 1.75 9.19 -13.02
C SER A 222 1.19 9.82 -11.73
N LEU A 223 -0.10 10.14 -11.69
CA LEU A 223 -0.76 10.65 -10.48
C LEU A 223 -0.64 9.66 -9.31
N CYS A 224 -0.89 8.38 -9.55
CA CYS A 224 -0.84 7.37 -8.49
C CYS A 224 0.55 7.23 -7.92
N GLN A 225 1.56 7.22 -8.78
CA GLN A 225 2.96 7.10 -8.37
C GLN A 225 3.44 8.33 -7.59
N HIS A 226 3.06 9.53 -8.01
CA HIS A 226 3.41 10.75 -7.29
C HIS A 226 2.81 10.76 -5.87
N MET A 227 1.61 10.22 -5.70
CA MET A 227 0.97 10.10 -4.38
C MET A 227 1.60 9.04 -3.48
N LEU A 228 2.51 8.20 -4.02
CA LEU A 228 3.31 7.24 -3.26
C LEU A 228 4.75 7.73 -3.03
N ALA A 229 5.07 8.96 -3.42
CA ALA A 229 6.43 9.50 -3.41
C ALA A 229 6.53 10.69 -2.44
N ASP A 230 6.38 10.40 -1.15
CA ASP A 230 6.71 11.30 -0.05
C ASP A 230 7.47 10.55 1.06
N ASP A 231 8.02 11.29 2.04
CA ASP A 231 8.83 10.71 3.12
C ASP A 231 8.07 9.68 3.95
N THR A 232 6.77 9.88 4.19
CA THR A 232 5.94 8.96 4.98
C THR A 232 5.68 7.67 4.23
N ALA A 233 5.39 7.78 2.93
CA ALA A 233 5.21 6.65 2.04
C ALA A 233 6.50 5.82 1.95
N LEU A 234 7.65 6.48 1.78
CA LEU A 234 8.95 5.79 1.71
C LEU A 234 9.29 5.06 3.01
N ASP A 235 9.07 5.68 4.18
CA ASP A 235 9.29 5.00 5.47
C ASP A 235 8.49 3.70 5.57
N ALA A 236 7.19 3.80 5.26
CA ALA A 236 6.28 2.68 5.36
C ALA A 236 6.63 1.58 4.35
N ILE A 237 6.87 1.92 3.08
CA ILE A 237 7.22 0.93 2.05
C ILE A 237 8.55 0.24 2.37
N LEU A 238 9.56 0.97 2.86
CA LEU A 238 10.86 0.39 3.22
C LEU A 238 10.76 -0.52 4.45
N LYS A 239 9.99 -0.13 5.49
CA LYS A 239 9.71 -1.00 6.64
C LYS A 239 8.89 -2.22 6.25
N LEU A 240 7.98 -2.09 5.29
CA LEU A 240 7.22 -3.20 4.73
C LEU A 240 8.11 -4.19 3.97
N ALA A 241 9.09 -3.72 3.20
CA ALA A 241 10.05 -4.59 2.52
C ALA A 241 10.98 -5.34 3.51
N ASP A 242 11.25 -4.71 4.65
CA ASP A 242 12.06 -5.25 5.76
C ASP A 242 11.20 -5.84 6.90
N PHE A 243 9.91 -6.14 6.64
CA PHE A 243 8.99 -6.60 7.67
C PHE A 243 9.39 -7.98 8.20
N GLN A 244 9.39 -8.14 9.52
CA GLN A 244 9.72 -9.40 10.17
C GLN A 244 8.51 -9.89 10.99
N LEU A 245 8.22 -11.18 10.86
CA LEU A 245 7.35 -11.89 11.78
C LEU A 245 8.15 -12.29 13.01
N GLY A 246 7.53 -12.23 14.20
CA GLY A 246 8.09 -12.85 15.39
C GLY A 246 8.18 -14.37 15.21
N THR A 247 9.19 -15.00 15.81
CA THR A 247 9.39 -16.46 15.73
C THR A 247 8.44 -17.18 16.69
N LEU A 248 7.72 -18.18 16.20
CA LEU A 248 7.10 -19.20 17.04
C LEU A 248 8.08 -20.38 17.18
N TYR A 249 8.17 -20.97 18.36
CA TYR A 249 9.03 -22.14 18.59
C TYR A 249 8.34 -23.40 18.04
N ASP A 250 9.10 -24.34 17.48
CA ASP A 250 8.57 -25.49 16.70
C ASP A 250 7.64 -26.46 17.47
N ASP A 251 7.52 -26.35 18.80
CA ASP A 251 6.68 -27.23 19.65
C ASP A 251 5.20 -26.77 19.73
N ASP A 252 4.86 -25.70 19.01
CA ASP A 252 3.65 -24.92 19.19
C ASP A 252 2.64 -25.10 18.02
N SER A 253 2.50 -26.33 17.52
CA SER A 253 1.48 -26.67 16.52
C SER A 253 0.07 -26.51 17.09
N SER A 254 -0.78 -25.66 16.49
CA SER A 254 -2.18 -25.54 16.89
C SER A 254 -2.94 -26.83 16.58
N GLU A 255 -3.63 -27.40 17.58
CA GLU A 255 -4.56 -28.52 17.39
C GLU A 255 -5.88 -28.12 16.66
N ASP A 256 -6.03 -26.85 16.29
CA ASP A 256 -7.19 -26.33 15.57
C ASP A 256 -6.93 -26.34 14.05
N ASP A 257 -7.44 -27.35 13.36
CA ASP A 257 -7.37 -27.52 11.89
C ASP A 257 -7.95 -26.33 11.09
N SER A 258 -8.63 -25.37 11.73
CA SER A 258 -9.17 -24.18 11.07
C SER A 258 -8.17 -23.02 10.93
N LEU A 259 -7.03 -23.05 11.64
CA LEU A 259 -6.00 -22.03 11.57
C LEU A 259 -4.91 -22.39 10.54
N PRO A 260 -4.38 -21.40 9.79
CA PRO A 260 -3.30 -21.65 8.85
C PRO A 260 -1.99 -21.99 9.57
N SER A 261 -1.14 -22.75 8.92
CA SER A 261 0.20 -23.04 9.45
C SER A 261 1.06 -21.77 9.54
N TYR A 262 2.00 -21.74 10.47
CA TYR A 262 2.98 -20.63 10.56
C TYR A 262 3.76 -20.45 9.25
N GLU A 263 3.99 -21.53 8.51
CA GLU A 263 4.63 -21.48 7.19
C GLU A 263 3.78 -20.72 6.17
N GLU A 264 2.47 -20.93 6.12
CA GLU A 264 1.56 -20.16 5.25
C GLU A 264 1.57 -18.67 5.60
N ILE A 265 1.53 -18.34 6.90
CA ILE A 265 1.63 -16.96 7.40
C ILE A 265 2.96 -16.34 6.97
N ARG A 266 4.07 -17.07 7.11
CA ARG A 266 5.40 -16.65 6.68
C ARG A 266 5.42 -16.33 5.20
N LEU A 267 4.92 -17.23 4.35
CA LEU A 267 4.88 -17.06 2.89
C LEU A 267 4.07 -15.81 2.48
N ARG A 268 2.96 -15.50 3.15
CA ARG A 268 2.20 -14.26 2.90
C ARG A 268 3.04 -13.01 3.19
N VAL A 269 3.83 -13.00 4.26
CA VAL A 269 4.73 -11.88 4.55
C VAL A 269 5.87 -11.80 3.55
N GLU A 270 6.42 -12.92 3.09
CA GLU A 270 7.45 -12.91 2.03
C GLU A 270 6.92 -12.32 0.70
N LEU A 271 5.67 -12.65 0.34
CA LEU A 271 4.97 -12.05 -0.79
C LEU A 271 4.79 -10.53 -0.59
N ALA A 272 4.35 -10.09 0.59
CA ALA A 272 4.18 -8.68 0.91
C ALA A 272 5.51 -7.90 0.80
N ARG A 273 6.59 -8.44 1.36
CA ARG A 273 7.94 -7.87 1.26
C ARG A 273 8.40 -7.75 -0.20
N SER A 274 8.13 -8.78 -1.00
CA SER A 274 8.46 -8.79 -2.44
C SER A 274 7.69 -7.71 -3.22
N LEU A 275 6.40 -7.52 -2.93
CA LEU A 275 5.58 -6.47 -3.53
C LEU A 275 6.04 -5.06 -3.11
N ALA A 276 6.46 -4.88 -1.87
CA ALA A 276 7.05 -3.62 -1.41
C ALA A 276 8.38 -3.31 -2.10
N ALA A 277 9.27 -4.30 -2.24
CA ALA A 277 10.50 -4.13 -3.01
C ALA A 277 10.23 -3.78 -4.49
N LYS A 278 9.22 -4.43 -5.11
CA LYS A 278 8.73 -4.08 -6.45
C LYS A 278 8.24 -2.63 -6.53
N THR A 279 7.47 -2.19 -5.54
CA THR A 279 6.94 -0.83 -5.43
C THR A 279 8.09 0.19 -5.40
N ILE A 280 9.12 -0.01 -4.57
CA ILE A 280 10.31 0.86 -4.53
C ILE A 280 10.99 0.90 -5.90
N SER A 281 11.14 -0.25 -6.57
CA SER A 281 11.74 -0.30 -7.89
C SER A 281 10.93 0.45 -8.94
N CYS A 282 9.59 0.40 -8.89
CA CYS A 282 8.71 1.16 -9.77
C CYS A 282 8.88 2.66 -9.55
N LEU A 283 8.86 3.12 -8.29
CA LEU A 283 9.06 4.53 -7.96
C LEU A 283 10.44 5.04 -8.39
N SER A 284 11.48 4.22 -8.24
CA SER A 284 12.86 4.55 -8.62
C SER A 284 13.06 4.81 -10.11
N THR A 285 12.12 4.42 -10.98
CA THR A 285 12.22 4.69 -12.42
C THR A 285 12.12 6.18 -12.79
N TYR A 286 11.56 7.00 -11.90
CA TYR A 286 11.31 8.42 -12.13
C TYR A 286 12.40 9.30 -11.50
N PRO A 287 13.04 10.21 -12.26
CA PRO A 287 14.11 11.07 -11.73
C PRO A 287 13.73 11.89 -10.49
N SER A 288 12.49 12.40 -10.42
CA SER A 288 12.01 13.16 -9.26
C SER A 288 11.96 12.32 -7.98
N HIS A 289 11.61 11.04 -8.08
CA HIS A 289 11.53 10.13 -6.93
C HIS A 289 12.91 9.61 -6.52
N GLN A 290 13.85 9.49 -7.47
CA GLN A 290 15.21 9.02 -7.16
C GLN A 290 15.89 9.92 -6.12
N LEU A 291 15.79 11.24 -6.28
CA LEU A 291 16.36 12.19 -5.33
C LEU A 291 15.69 12.08 -3.96
N LEU A 292 14.36 11.97 -3.93
CA LEU A 292 13.61 11.76 -2.69
C LEU A 292 14.09 10.49 -1.94
N ILE A 293 14.25 9.37 -2.64
CA ILE A 293 14.72 8.11 -2.06
C ILE A 293 16.17 8.25 -1.53
N ILE A 294 17.03 8.97 -2.23
CA ILE A 294 18.44 9.16 -1.86
C ILE A 294 18.57 10.08 -0.64
N GLU A 295 17.82 11.18 -0.61
CA GLU A 295 17.94 12.23 0.42
C GLU A 295 17.12 11.92 1.67
N TYR A 296 16.32 10.86 1.65
CA TYR A 296 15.47 10.47 2.76
C TYR A 296 16.27 10.23 4.06
N PRO A 297 16.01 11.00 5.14
CA PRO A 297 16.91 11.13 6.29
C PRO A 297 16.79 10.03 7.37
N LEU A 298 15.84 9.08 7.26
CA LEU A 298 15.59 8.06 8.30
C LEU A 298 16.21 6.69 7.95
N ASP A 299 17.51 6.67 7.64
CA ASP A 299 18.27 5.46 7.28
C ASP A 299 17.70 4.68 6.09
N GLY A 300 16.87 5.30 5.24
CA GLY A 300 16.12 4.56 4.22
C GLY A 300 17.01 3.95 3.15
N LEU A 301 18.10 4.64 2.80
CA LEU A 301 19.11 4.10 1.89
C LEU A 301 19.83 2.89 2.50
N ASP A 302 20.12 2.91 3.80
CA ASP A 302 20.76 1.77 4.48
C ASP A 302 19.79 0.60 4.60
N ARG A 303 18.51 0.87 4.84
CA ARG A 303 17.46 -0.15 4.80
C ARG A 303 17.34 -0.77 3.41
N LEU A 304 17.30 0.05 2.36
CA LEU A 304 17.29 -0.42 0.96
C LEU A 304 18.51 -1.29 0.63
N MET A 305 19.70 -0.90 1.09
CA MET A 305 20.93 -1.68 0.88
C MET A 305 20.91 -3.01 1.65
N ARG A 306 20.39 -3.05 2.88
CA ARG A 306 20.22 -4.31 3.62
C ARG A 306 19.30 -5.31 2.91
N LEU A 307 18.33 -4.85 2.12
CA LEU A 307 17.44 -5.74 1.34
C LEU A 307 18.20 -6.59 0.31
N LEU A 308 19.41 -6.20 -0.10
CA LEU A 308 20.28 -7.03 -0.96
C LEU A 308 20.66 -8.36 -0.32
N HIS A 309 20.57 -8.48 1.01
CA HIS A 309 20.86 -9.68 1.79
C HIS A 309 19.61 -10.39 2.28
N SER A 310 18.43 -9.99 1.81
CA SER A 310 17.18 -10.67 2.17
C SER A 310 17.27 -12.16 1.81
N ASN A 311 16.70 -13.03 2.63
CA ASN A 311 16.53 -14.45 2.30
C ASN A 311 15.61 -14.66 1.08
N ILE A 312 14.77 -13.67 0.74
CA ILE A 312 13.84 -13.72 -0.38
C ILE A 312 14.50 -13.19 -1.66
N TYR A 313 14.59 -14.04 -2.69
CA TYR A 313 15.19 -13.68 -3.98
C TYR A 313 14.53 -12.46 -4.65
N GLU A 314 13.19 -12.40 -4.70
CA GLU A 314 12.50 -11.28 -5.33
C GLU A 314 12.82 -9.95 -4.62
N VAL A 315 12.95 -9.94 -3.29
CA VAL A 315 13.40 -8.75 -2.55
C VAL A 315 14.81 -8.32 -2.97
N ARG A 316 15.77 -9.26 -3.03
CA ARG A 316 17.15 -8.94 -3.48
C ARG A 316 17.17 -8.38 -4.90
N LYS A 317 16.43 -9.01 -5.81
CA LYS A 317 16.31 -8.60 -7.22
C LYS A 317 15.79 -7.18 -7.39
N TYR A 318 14.69 -6.82 -6.73
CA TYR A 318 14.13 -5.47 -6.86
C TYR A 318 14.88 -4.42 -6.05
N ALA A 319 15.54 -4.79 -4.95
CA ALA A 319 16.48 -3.91 -4.27
C ALA A 319 17.66 -3.55 -5.20
N ALA A 320 18.30 -4.55 -5.81
CA ALA A 320 19.39 -4.34 -6.77
C ALA A 320 18.92 -3.50 -7.98
N LYS A 321 17.72 -3.78 -8.50
CA LYS A 321 17.11 -3.00 -9.59
C LYS A 321 16.86 -1.54 -9.21
N SER A 322 16.37 -1.29 -7.99
CA SER A 322 16.16 0.06 -7.45
C SER A 322 17.48 0.82 -7.39
N ILE A 323 18.54 0.22 -6.82
CA ILE A 323 19.88 0.83 -6.74
C ILE A 323 20.47 1.09 -8.14
N ALA A 324 20.22 0.20 -9.11
CA ALA A 324 20.61 0.42 -10.51
C ALA A 324 19.91 1.65 -11.13
N TYR A 325 18.65 1.93 -10.77
CA TYR A 325 17.98 3.18 -11.16
C TYR A 325 18.50 4.40 -10.40
N LEU A 326 18.68 4.31 -9.08
CA LEU A 326 19.19 5.44 -8.27
C LEU A 326 20.59 5.88 -8.71
N SER A 327 21.43 4.93 -9.12
CA SER A 327 22.78 5.19 -9.66
C SER A 327 22.78 5.85 -11.05
N LEU A 328 21.64 5.85 -11.75
CA LEU A 328 21.49 6.50 -13.04
C LEU A 328 21.27 8.01 -12.84
N ARG A 329 22.00 8.86 -13.58
CA ARG A 329 21.72 10.31 -13.69
C ARG A 329 21.69 11.08 -12.35
N ASN A 330 22.61 10.80 -11.43
CA ASN A 330 22.73 11.50 -10.15
C ASN A 330 24.19 11.67 -9.69
N ASP A 331 25.06 12.25 -10.52
CA ASP A 331 26.53 12.22 -10.30
C ASP A 331 26.98 12.75 -8.94
N LYS A 332 26.30 13.78 -8.40
CA LYS A 332 26.55 14.34 -7.06
C LYS A 332 26.23 13.35 -5.94
N TYR A 333 25.32 12.41 -6.15
CA TYR A 333 24.80 11.50 -5.13
C TYR A 333 25.36 10.08 -5.25
N LYS A 334 26.12 9.77 -6.29
CA LYS A 334 26.68 8.43 -6.48
C LYS A 334 27.59 8.00 -5.33
N SER A 335 28.38 8.89 -4.75
CA SER A 335 29.22 8.55 -3.60
C SER A 335 28.36 8.31 -2.36
N ILE A 336 27.32 9.12 -2.17
CA ILE A 336 26.32 8.95 -1.09
C ILE A 336 25.66 7.57 -1.16
N LEU A 337 25.34 7.07 -2.37
CA LEU A 337 24.73 5.76 -2.55
C LEU A 337 25.55 4.60 -1.99
N ILE A 338 26.89 4.69 -1.99
CA ILE A 338 27.78 3.56 -1.66
C ILE A 338 28.81 3.82 -0.56
N LYS A 339 28.86 5.04 0.00
CA LYS A 339 29.66 5.31 1.20
C LYS A 339 29.08 4.62 2.45
N ASP A 340 29.79 4.70 3.57
CA ASP A 340 29.34 4.21 4.87
C ASP A 340 29.05 2.68 4.88
N GLY A 341 29.90 1.88 4.23
CA GLY A 341 29.78 0.41 4.18
C GLY A 341 28.80 -0.13 3.14
N ARG A 342 28.01 0.73 2.47
CA ARG A 342 27.04 0.30 1.46
C ARG A 342 27.66 -0.28 0.19
N ALA A 343 28.89 0.11 -0.16
CA ALA A 343 29.64 -0.51 -1.26
C ALA A 343 29.85 -2.02 -1.01
N GLU A 344 30.20 -2.41 0.21
CA GLU A 344 30.38 -3.81 0.60
C GLU A 344 29.08 -4.58 0.38
N LEU A 345 27.95 -4.02 0.86
CA LEU A 345 26.63 -4.62 0.70
C LEU A 345 26.23 -4.81 -0.77
N LEU A 346 26.64 -3.91 -1.65
CA LEU A 346 26.39 -4.02 -3.10
C LEU A 346 27.25 -5.11 -3.75
N THR A 347 28.52 -5.20 -3.35
CA THR A 347 29.49 -6.15 -3.94
C THR A 347 29.31 -7.59 -3.44
N SER A 348 28.68 -7.80 -2.28
CA SER A 348 28.45 -9.14 -1.74
C SER A 348 27.60 -10.03 -2.67
N LEU A 349 26.69 -9.46 -3.45
CA LEU A 349 25.83 -10.21 -4.39
C LEU A 349 26.63 -10.98 -5.46
N ILE A 350 27.82 -10.49 -5.83
CA ILE A 350 28.71 -11.16 -6.79
C ILE A 350 29.82 -11.97 -6.12
N SER A 351 29.84 -11.96 -4.78
CA SER A 351 30.78 -12.70 -3.95
C SER A 351 30.26 -14.08 -3.55
N LEU A 352 29.05 -14.46 -3.98
CA LEU A 352 28.42 -15.76 -3.68
C LEU A 352 29.26 -16.93 -4.22
N GLU A 353 29.73 -17.83 -3.36
CA GLU A 353 30.56 -18.97 -3.78
C GLU A 353 29.74 -20.15 -4.30
N ASP A 354 28.54 -20.36 -3.77
CA ASP A 354 27.65 -21.45 -4.15
C ASP A 354 27.06 -21.23 -5.56
N GLU A 355 27.24 -22.22 -6.45
CA GLU A 355 26.81 -22.13 -7.85
C GLU A 355 25.29 -22.08 -8.00
N GLN A 356 24.55 -22.78 -7.15
CA GLN A 356 23.08 -22.78 -7.20
C GLN A 356 22.56 -21.40 -6.79
N LEU A 357 23.08 -20.82 -5.71
CA LEU A 357 22.77 -19.46 -5.31
C LEU A 357 23.16 -18.42 -6.37
N LEU A 358 24.29 -18.58 -7.06
CA LEU A 358 24.66 -17.70 -8.17
C LEU A 358 23.60 -17.74 -9.28
N LYS A 359 23.21 -18.93 -9.72
CA LYS A 359 22.19 -19.12 -10.75
C LYS A 359 20.85 -18.52 -10.33
N ASP A 360 20.43 -18.79 -9.10
CA ASP A 360 19.17 -18.27 -8.55
C ASP A 360 19.18 -16.74 -8.42
N ASN A 361 20.37 -16.12 -8.29
CA ASN A 361 20.54 -14.66 -8.18
C ASN A 361 20.95 -13.96 -9.49
N GLN A 362 20.94 -14.64 -10.63
CA GLN A 362 21.43 -14.12 -11.91
C GLN A 362 20.91 -12.70 -12.24
N VAL A 363 19.60 -12.45 -12.08
CA VAL A 363 19.00 -11.13 -12.39
C VAL A 363 19.42 -10.06 -11.37
N ALA A 364 19.50 -10.42 -10.09
CA ALA A 364 19.96 -9.50 -9.04
C ALA A 364 21.44 -9.12 -9.26
N ILE A 365 22.27 -10.10 -9.62
CA ILE A 365 23.68 -9.91 -10.00
C ILE A 365 23.81 -8.97 -11.20
N SER A 366 23.01 -9.18 -12.25
CA SER A 366 23.00 -8.30 -13.43
C SER A 366 22.68 -6.86 -13.05
N HIS A 367 21.67 -6.63 -12.20
CA HIS A 367 21.35 -5.30 -11.70
C HIS A 367 22.44 -4.70 -10.79
N ALA A 368 23.08 -5.49 -9.93
CA ALA A 368 24.20 -5.04 -9.11
C ALA A 368 25.39 -4.61 -9.97
N CYS A 369 25.76 -5.41 -10.98
CA CYS A 369 26.78 -5.05 -11.97
C CYS A 369 26.42 -3.77 -12.74
N CYS A 370 25.15 -3.61 -13.11
CA CYS A 370 24.66 -2.40 -13.77
C CYS A 370 24.83 -1.17 -12.86
N ALA A 371 24.43 -1.29 -11.58
CA ALA A 371 24.57 -0.24 -10.58
C ALA A 371 26.03 0.15 -10.37
N MET A 372 26.91 -0.82 -10.11
CA MET A 372 28.35 -0.58 -9.95
C MET A 372 28.93 0.12 -11.19
N ALA A 373 28.57 -0.32 -12.40
CA ALA A 373 29.02 0.32 -13.63
C ALA A 373 28.54 1.77 -13.76
N ASN A 374 27.30 2.09 -13.35
CA ASN A 374 26.80 3.47 -13.31
C ASN A 374 27.51 4.32 -12.26
N LEU A 375 27.81 3.74 -11.09
CA LEU A 375 28.47 4.41 -9.97
C LEU A 375 29.94 4.72 -10.29
N ALA A 376 30.63 3.81 -10.98
CA ALA A 376 32.05 3.96 -11.33
C ALA A 376 32.35 5.05 -12.36
N THR A 377 31.36 5.83 -12.83
CA THR A 377 31.59 6.88 -13.83
C THR A 377 32.13 8.18 -13.23
N ASN A 378 32.22 8.32 -11.90
CA ASN A 378 32.88 9.45 -11.23
C ASN A 378 34.01 8.95 -10.33
N ALA A 379 35.00 9.81 -10.06
CA ALA A 379 36.22 9.41 -9.35
C ALA A 379 35.96 8.93 -7.91
N GLU A 380 35.12 9.63 -7.14
CA GLU A 380 34.89 9.32 -5.73
C GLU A 380 34.23 7.94 -5.54
N SER A 381 33.12 7.68 -6.24
CA SER A 381 32.43 6.38 -6.20
C SER A 381 33.28 5.26 -6.76
N GLN A 382 34.07 5.53 -7.80
CA GLN A 382 34.97 4.56 -8.38
C GLN A 382 36.05 4.13 -7.37
N GLN A 383 36.63 5.07 -6.63
CA GLN A 383 37.57 4.78 -5.53
C GLN A 383 36.91 3.94 -4.43
N LEU A 384 35.68 4.26 -4.03
CA LEU A 384 34.94 3.45 -3.04
C LEU A 384 34.70 2.01 -3.49
N LEU A 385 34.44 1.79 -4.78
CA LEU A 385 34.22 0.46 -5.35
C LEU A 385 35.52 -0.33 -5.53
N ILE A 386 36.57 0.26 -6.11
CA ILE A 386 37.80 -0.48 -6.43
C ILE A 386 38.54 -0.98 -5.19
N HIS A 387 38.32 -0.32 -4.03
CA HIS A 387 38.85 -0.75 -2.74
C HIS A 387 38.05 -1.88 -2.09
N GLN A 388 36.92 -2.30 -2.65
CA GLN A 388 36.16 -3.42 -2.11
C GLN A 388 36.95 -4.73 -2.25
N PRO A 389 37.06 -5.54 -1.18
CA PRO A 389 37.83 -6.77 -1.19
C PRO A 389 37.38 -7.72 -2.31
N LEU A 390 38.35 -8.27 -3.04
CA LEU A 390 38.15 -9.28 -4.09
C LEU A 390 37.22 -8.86 -5.24
N LEU A 391 36.81 -7.58 -5.35
CA LEU A 391 35.84 -7.13 -6.34
C LEU A 391 36.26 -7.51 -7.77
N LEU A 392 37.49 -7.19 -8.16
CA LEU A 392 38.01 -7.51 -9.50
C LEU A 392 38.03 -9.01 -9.78
N SER A 393 38.41 -9.82 -8.78
CA SER A 393 38.40 -11.29 -8.88
C SER A 393 36.97 -11.81 -9.08
N ASN A 394 36.03 -11.30 -8.28
CA ASN A 394 34.62 -11.66 -8.37
C ASN A 394 34.00 -11.27 -9.71
N LEU A 395 34.35 -10.09 -10.26
CA LEU A 395 33.91 -9.68 -11.59
C LEU A 395 34.43 -10.61 -12.70
N CYS A 396 35.71 -11.00 -12.65
CA CYS A 396 36.27 -11.99 -13.57
C CYS A 396 35.56 -13.34 -13.46
N ARG A 397 35.24 -13.79 -12.24
CA ARG A 397 34.47 -15.00 -12.00
C ARG A 397 33.06 -14.91 -12.59
N MET A 398 32.38 -13.77 -12.44
CA MET A 398 31.05 -13.56 -13.02
C MET A 398 31.07 -13.65 -14.54
N VAL A 399 32.10 -13.10 -15.19
CA VAL A 399 32.30 -13.22 -16.64
C VAL A 399 32.52 -14.67 -17.06
N GLY A 400 33.32 -15.43 -16.30
CA GLY A 400 33.60 -16.84 -16.58
C GLY A 400 32.40 -17.76 -16.33
N TYR A 401 31.56 -17.45 -15.35
CA TYR A 401 30.37 -18.26 -15.02
C TYR A 401 29.20 -17.96 -15.96
N PHE A 402 28.90 -16.69 -16.21
CA PHE A 402 27.76 -16.25 -17.03
C PHE A 402 28.16 -15.95 -18.49
N LEU A 403 28.83 -16.90 -19.17
CA LEU A 403 29.38 -16.71 -20.52
C LEU A 403 28.34 -16.29 -21.58
N THR A 404 27.11 -16.78 -21.47
CA THR A 404 26.04 -16.54 -22.45
C THR A 404 25.11 -15.40 -22.06
N ASP A 405 25.23 -14.86 -20.84
CA ASP A 405 24.39 -13.75 -20.38
C ASP A 405 24.94 -12.42 -20.89
N ARG A 406 24.35 -11.91 -21.98
CA ARG A 406 24.78 -10.66 -22.61
C ARG A 406 24.69 -9.45 -21.69
N GLU A 407 23.76 -9.44 -20.75
CA GLU A 407 23.54 -8.29 -19.86
C GLU A 407 24.65 -8.22 -18.80
N ILE A 408 24.95 -9.35 -18.15
CA ILE A 408 26.06 -9.44 -17.18
C ILE A 408 27.38 -9.12 -17.87
N GLN A 409 27.65 -9.73 -19.03
CA GLN A 409 28.88 -9.49 -19.80
C GLN A 409 29.04 -7.99 -20.12
N ARG A 410 27.98 -7.35 -20.61
CA ARG A 410 27.98 -5.92 -20.95
C ARG A 410 28.20 -5.04 -19.72
N HIS A 411 27.52 -5.32 -18.61
CA HIS A 411 27.64 -4.53 -17.39
C HIS A 411 29.02 -4.66 -16.75
N VAL A 412 29.56 -5.87 -16.66
CA VAL A 412 30.91 -6.10 -16.13
C VAL A 412 31.97 -5.46 -17.02
N ALA A 413 31.89 -5.61 -18.34
CA ALA A 413 32.81 -4.95 -19.27
C ALA A 413 32.79 -3.42 -19.11
N ARG A 414 31.59 -2.82 -18.97
CA ARG A 414 31.44 -1.38 -18.73
C ARG A 414 32.03 -0.95 -17.39
N LEU A 415 31.85 -1.75 -16.33
CA LEU A 415 32.44 -1.49 -15.02
C LEU A 415 33.98 -1.50 -15.08
N LEU A 416 34.56 -2.53 -15.70
CA LEU A 416 36.02 -2.63 -15.86
C LEU A 416 36.59 -1.48 -16.70
N ALA A 417 35.90 -1.09 -17.78
CA ALA A 417 36.28 0.08 -18.58
C ALA A 417 36.26 1.37 -17.73
N ASN A 418 35.23 1.55 -16.90
CA ASN A 418 35.15 2.69 -16.00
C ASN A 418 36.26 2.68 -14.94
N PHE A 419 36.66 1.51 -14.42
CA PHE A 419 37.82 1.38 -13.54
C PHE A 419 39.14 1.78 -14.20
N ALA A 420 39.31 1.48 -15.49
CA ALA A 420 40.52 1.86 -16.23
C ALA A 420 40.65 3.38 -16.48
N LEU A 421 39.55 4.13 -16.46
CA LEU A 421 39.55 5.56 -16.84
C LEU A 421 40.12 6.51 -15.78
N TYR A 422 39.98 6.20 -14.49
CA TYR A 422 40.41 7.11 -13.40
C TYR A 422 41.63 6.60 -12.60
N GLY A 423 42.51 5.83 -13.26
CA GLY A 423 43.80 5.41 -12.69
C GLY A 423 44.82 6.56 -12.64
N LYS A 424 44.61 7.53 -11.74
CA LYS A 424 45.64 8.48 -11.28
C LYS A 424 45.55 8.71 -9.78
#